data_AF-A0A9X2APU4-F1
#
_entry.id   AF-A0A9X2APU4-F1
#
_cell.length_a   1.000
_cell.length_b   1.000
_cell.length_c   1.000
_cell.angle_alpha   90.00
_cell.angle_beta   90.00
_cell.angle_gamma   90.00
#
_symmetry.space_group_name_H-M   'P 1'
#
loop_
_entity.id
_entity.type
_entity.pdbx_description
1 polymer ?
#
loop_
_entity_poly.entity_id
_entity_poly.type
_entity_poly.pdbx_seq_one_letter_code
_entity_poly.pdbx_strand_id
1 'polypeptide(L)'
;MNPQNLSAAATQLIDTFGSTAHQVITAYRHGGERLADALEQRWKRALKESSPQLTPEVRKNAAHAQQVFSGYYARGLALSADGAETVVDTLVGAAKIAAERASAFAQAGLRKTA
;
A
#
# COMPACT_ATOMS: atom_id res chain seq x y z
N MET A 1 -8.66 -36.90 4.65
CA MET A 1 -7.84 -35.69 4.43
C MET A 1 -7.14 -35.35 5.75
N ASN A 2 -5.82 -35.16 5.77
CA ASN A 2 -5.06 -34.92 7.01
C ASN A 2 -5.08 -33.41 7.37
N PRO A 3 -5.32 -33.01 8.63
CA PRO A 3 -5.26 -31.62 9.09
C PRO A 3 -4.02 -30.82 8.67
N GLN A 4 -2.88 -31.49 8.48
CA GLN A 4 -1.64 -30.87 8.01
C GLN A 4 -1.76 -30.36 6.56
N ASN A 5 -2.38 -31.16 5.68
CA ASN A 5 -2.56 -30.80 4.27
C ASN A 5 -3.57 -29.65 4.12
N LEU A 6 -4.61 -29.63 4.96
CA LEU A 6 -5.58 -28.53 4.99
C LEU A 6 -4.93 -27.23 5.47
N SER A 7 -4.10 -27.30 6.52
CA SER A 7 -3.36 -26.13 7.02
C SER A 7 -2.41 -25.57 5.97
N ALA A 8 -1.66 -26.43 5.29
CA ALA A 8 -0.75 -26.02 4.24
C ALA A 8 -1.48 -25.32 3.08
N ALA A 9 -2.62 -25.88 2.65
CA ALA A 9 -3.47 -25.25 1.63
C ALA A 9 -4.01 -23.88 2.10
N ALA A 10 -4.44 -23.77 3.36
CA ALA A 10 -4.90 -22.50 3.93
C ALA A 10 -3.78 -21.45 3.99
N THR A 11 -2.58 -21.84 4.43
CA THR A 11 -1.40 -20.96 4.45
C THR A 11 -1.06 -20.46 3.04
N GLN A 12 -1.08 -21.35 2.04
CA GLN A 12 -0.82 -20.97 0.65
C GLN A 12 -1.85 -19.99 0.08
N LEU A 13 -3.13 -20.16 0.43
CA LEU A 13 -4.18 -19.20 0.07
C LEU A 13 -3.94 -17.84 0.74
N ILE A 14 -3.61 -17.83 2.04
CA ILE A 14 -3.28 -16.61 2.78
C ILE A 14 -2.10 -15.88 2.12
N ASP A 15 -1.04 -16.60 1.73
CA ASP A 15 0.11 -16.05 1.02
C ASP A 15 -0.26 -15.44 -0.34
N THR A 16 -1.17 -16.09 -1.06
CA THR A 16 -1.65 -15.59 -2.36
C THR A 16 -2.43 -14.28 -2.18
N PHE A 17 -3.31 -14.21 -1.18
CA PHE A 17 -4.03 -12.97 -0.88
C PHE A 17 -3.10 -11.86 -0.38
N GLY A 18 -2.15 -12.18 0.49
CA GLY A 18 -1.13 -11.23 0.97
C GLY A 18 -0.34 -10.64 -0.20
N SER A 19 0.26 -11.49 -1.04
CA SER A 19 1.04 -11.05 -2.20
C SER A 19 0.21 -10.23 -3.20
N THR A 20 -1.04 -10.61 -3.44
CA THR A 20 -1.97 -9.83 -4.28
C THR A 20 -2.24 -8.46 -3.67
N ALA A 21 -2.46 -8.38 -2.36
CA ALA A 21 -2.67 -7.12 -1.68
C ALA A 21 -1.44 -6.20 -1.77
N HIS A 22 -0.22 -6.72 -1.59
CA HIS A 22 1.02 -5.94 -1.81
C HIS A 22 1.15 -5.42 -3.24
N GLN A 23 0.80 -6.23 -4.25
CA GLN A 23 0.81 -5.80 -5.64
C GLN A 23 -0.17 -4.64 -5.87
N VAL A 24 -1.37 -4.70 -5.29
CA VAL A 24 -2.37 -3.63 -5.38
C VAL A 24 -1.89 -2.36 -4.67
N ILE A 25 -1.30 -2.47 -3.47
CA ILE A 25 -0.73 -1.33 -2.74
C ILE A 25 0.40 -0.68 -3.55
N THR A 26 1.26 -1.50 -4.16
CA THR A 26 2.35 -1.02 -5.02
C THR A 26 1.81 -0.30 -6.25
N ALA A 27 0.79 -0.87 -6.91
CA ALA A 27 0.13 -0.24 -8.04
C ALA A 27 -0.55 1.09 -7.66
N TYR A 28 -1.18 1.16 -6.48
CA TYR A 28 -1.73 2.39 -5.92
C TYR A 28 -0.64 3.45 -5.70
N ARG A 29 0.47 3.08 -5.05
CA ARG A 29 1.62 3.97 -4.79
C ARG A 29 2.16 4.55 -6.10
N HIS A 30 2.50 3.69 -7.06
CA HIS A 30 2.99 4.13 -8.38
C HIS A 30 1.96 4.94 -9.18
N GLY A 31 0.68 4.58 -9.08
CA GLY A 31 -0.39 5.37 -9.68
C GLY A 31 -0.45 6.79 -9.14
N GLY A 32 -0.36 6.94 -7.81
CA GLY A 32 -0.30 8.24 -7.15
C GLY A 32 0.94 9.06 -7.53
N GLU A 33 2.12 8.44 -7.58
CA GLU A 33 3.36 9.08 -8.01
C GLU A 33 3.24 9.65 -9.43
N ARG A 34 2.69 8.86 -10.36
CA ARG A 34 2.45 9.31 -11.74
C ARG A 34 1.46 10.47 -11.83
N LEU A 35 0.44 10.48 -10.98
CA LEU A 35 -0.50 11.61 -10.90
C LEU A 35 0.19 12.86 -10.37
N ALA A 36 1.04 12.75 -9.35
CA ALA A 36 1.83 13.87 -8.84
C ALA A 36 2.72 14.46 -9.93
N ASP A 37 3.44 13.63 -10.67
CA ASP A 37 4.31 14.06 -11.77
C ASP A 37 3.52 14.79 -12.87
N ALA A 38 2.37 14.24 -13.26
CA ALA A 38 1.50 14.85 -14.27
C ALA A 38 0.97 16.22 -13.81
N LEU A 39 0.58 16.34 -12.54
CA LEU A 39 0.12 17.59 -11.95
C LEU A 39 1.24 18.62 -11.85
N GLU A 40 2.45 18.20 -11.48
CA GLU A 40 3.62 19.07 -11.44
C GLU A 40 3.95 19.63 -12.83
N GLN A 41 3.97 18.77 -13.86
CA GLN A 41 4.20 19.21 -15.24
C GLN A 41 3.13 20.19 -15.71
N ARG A 42 1.86 19.90 -15.40
CA ARG A 42 0.74 20.79 -15.73
C ARG A 42 0.86 22.13 -15.01
N TRP A 43 1.21 22.13 -13.73
CA TRP A 43 1.44 23.36 -12.96
C TRP A 43 2.57 24.20 -13.56
N LYS A 44 3.72 23.58 -13.82
CA LYS A 44 4.88 24.26 -14.43
C LYS A 44 4.53 24.88 -15.77
N ARG A 45 3.76 24.17 -16.61
CA ARG A 45 3.29 24.70 -17.90
C ARG A 45 2.38 25.91 -17.71
N ALA A 46 1.35 25.80 -16.86
CA ALA A 46 0.42 26.90 -16.60
C ALA A 46 1.12 28.12 -15.99
N LEU A 47 2.07 27.91 -15.07
CA LEU A 47 2.86 28.99 -14.48
C LEU A 47 3.77 29.67 -15.52
N LYS A 48 4.34 28.91 -16.45
CA LYS A 48 5.14 29.44 -17.56
C LYS A 48 4.30 30.29 -18.52
N GLU A 49 3.12 29.81 -18.90
CA GLU A 49 2.19 30.51 -19.80
C GLU A 49 1.63 31.80 -19.18
N SER A 50 1.33 31.78 -17.88
CA SER A 50 0.84 32.95 -17.14
C SER A 50 1.94 33.91 -16.70
N SER A 51 3.21 33.47 -16.68
CA SER A 51 4.37 34.23 -16.19
C SER A 51 4.45 35.70 -16.66
N PRO A 52 4.15 36.07 -17.93
CA PRO A 52 4.21 37.46 -18.38
C PRO A 52 3.18 38.39 -17.71
N GLN A 53 2.09 37.84 -17.19
CA GLN A 53 0.98 38.57 -16.58
C GLN A 53 1.10 38.63 -15.04
N LEU A 54 2.10 37.95 -14.47
CA LEU A 54 2.27 37.81 -13.03
C LEU A 54 3.46 38.63 -12.54
N THR A 55 3.33 39.20 -11.34
CA THR A 55 4.46 39.85 -10.66
C THR A 55 5.51 38.80 -10.25
N PRO A 56 6.78 39.19 -10.07
CA PRO A 56 7.83 38.30 -9.59
C PRO A 56 7.47 37.57 -8.29
N GLU A 57 6.85 38.27 -7.34
CA GLU A 57 6.42 37.74 -6.05
C GLU A 57 5.36 36.65 -6.22
N VAL A 58 4.36 36.87 -7.08
CA VAL A 58 3.31 35.87 -7.35
C VAL A 58 3.91 34.62 -7.97
N ARG A 59 4.85 34.76 -8.92
CA ARG A 59 5.55 33.60 -9.51
C ARG A 59 6.34 32.81 -8.47
N LYS A 60 7.06 33.51 -7.59
CA LYS A 60 7.82 32.90 -6.48
C LYS A 60 6.89 32.15 -5.53
N ASN A 61 5.79 32.77 -5.12
CA ASN A 61 4.83 32.18 -4.20
C ASN A 61 4.10 30.98 -4.83
N ALA A 62 3.76 31.06 -6.12
CA ALA A 62 3.16 29.94 -6.85
C ALA A 62 4.12 28.74 -6.96
N ALA A 63 5.40 28.98 -7.24
CA ALA A 63 6.41 27.93 -7.26
C ALA A 63 6.59 27.30 -5.87
N HIS A 64 6.65 28.13 -4.81
CA HIS A 64 6.77 27.63 -3.44
C HIS A 64 5.53 26.84 -3.01
N ALA A 65 4.34 27.32 -3.31
CA ALA A 65 3.09 26.63 -3.01
C ALA A 65 3.07 25.24 -3.67
N GLN A 66 3.46 25.14 -4.94
CA GLN A 66 3.55 23.84 -5.62
C GLN A 66 4.50 22.88 -4.92
N GLN A 67 5.68 23.33 -4.48
CA GLN A 67 6.63 22.49 -3.74
C GLN A 67 6.05 22.02 -2.40
N VAL A 68 5.33 22.88 -1.68
CA VAL A 68 4.71 22.53 -0.40
C VAL A 68 3.59 21.51 -0.61
N PHE A 69 2.69 21.74 -1.57
CA PHE A 69 1.59 20.83 -1.85
C PHE A 69 2.06 19.48 -2.40
N SER A 70 3.05 19.47 -3.30
CA SER A 70 3.62 18.21 -3.81
C SER A 70 4.32 17.43 -2.69
N GLY A 71 5.03 18.12 -1.79
CA GLY A 71 5.65 17.51 -0.63
C GLY A 71 4.64 16.85 0.32
N TYR A 72 3.52 17.53 0.62
CA TYR A 72 2.46 16.93 1.44
C TYR A 72 1.78 15.75 0.74
N TYR A 73 1.51 15.87 -0.56
CA TYR A 73 0.92 14.78 -1.34
C TYR A 73 1.82 13.53 -1.33
N ALA A 74 3.11 13.69 -1.64
CA ALA A 74 4.06 12.59 -1.66
C ALA A 74 4.19 11.89 -0.30
N ARG A 75 4.26 12.67 0.80
CA ARG A 75 4.29 12.11 2.16
C ARG A 75 3.00 11.38 2.51
N GLY A 76 1.84 11.94 2.15
CA GLY A 76 0.55 11.31 2.40
C GLY A 76 0.40 9.99 1.65
N LEU A 77 0.83 9.95 0.39
CA LEU A 77 0.83 8.75 -0.44
C LEU A 77 1.76 7.66 0.10
N ALA A 78 2.97 8.03 0.53
CA ALA A 78 3.90 7.10 1.17
C ALA A 78 3.30 6.55 2.47
N LEU A 79 2.84 7.42 3.37
CA LEU A 79 2.27 7.03 4.66
C LEU A 79 1.06 6.09 4.50
N SER A 80 0.17 6.37 3.55
CA SER A 80 -1.00 5.53 3.33
C SER A 80 -0.63 4.16 2.75
N ALA A 81 0.31 4.11 1.80
CA ALA A 81 0.77 2.86 1.21
C ALA A 81 1.55 1.99 2.22
N ASP A 82 2.48 2.59 2.97
CA ASP A 82 3.27 1.90 4.00
C ASP A 82 2.38 1.43 5.18
N GLY A 83 1.39 2.24 5.55
CA GLY A 83 0.40 1.87 6.55
C GLY A 83 -0.47 0.69 6.10
N ALA A 84 -0.94 0.71 4.86
CA ALA A 84 -1.69 -0.40 4.27
C ALA A 84 -0.87 -1.69 4.23
N GLU A 85 0.41 -1.58 3.85
CA GLU A 85 1.37 -2.69 3.82
C GLU A 85 1.53 -3.32 5.21
N THR A 86 1.76 -2.50 6.23
CA THR A 86 1.87 -2.94 7.62
C THR A 86 0.60 -3.68 8.10
N VAL A 87 -0.58 -3.18 7.73
CA VAL A 87 -1.86 -3.82 8.10
C VAL A 87 -2.01 -5.17 7.40
N VAL A 88 -1.70 -5.25 6.09
CA VAL A 88 -1.73 -6.50 5.33
C VAL A 88 -0.80 -7.54 5.94
N ASP A 89 0.45 -7.17 6.23
CA ASP A 89 1.43 -8.08 6.85
C ASP A 89 0.95 -8.59 8.20
N THR A 90 0.39 -7.71 9.01
CA THR A 90 -0.16 -8.07 10.33
C THR A 90 -1.29 -9.07 10.21
N LEU A 91 -2.23 -8.84 9.27
CA LEU A 91 -3.38 -9.72 9.05
C LEU A 91 -2.96 -11.07 8.48
N VAL A 92 -2.04 -11.08 7.51
CA VAL A 92 -1.46 -12.31 6.93
C VAL A 92 -0.77 -13.13 8.02
N GLY A 93 0.07 -12.50 8.85
CA GLY A 93 0.74 -13.16 9.97
C GLY A 93 -0.25 -13.75 10.98
N ALA A 94 -1.26 -12.98 11.40
CA ALA A 94 -2.29 -13.44 12.32
C ALA A 94 -3.09 -14.63 11.74
N ALA A 95 -3.46 -14.57 10.45
CA ALA A 95 -4.19 -15.64 9.78
C ALA A 95 -3.37 -16.94 9.69
N LYS A 96 -2.06 -16.85 9.41
CA LYS A 96 -1.17 -18.02 9.40
C LYS A 96 -1.09 -18.69 10.77
N ILE A 97 -0.88 -17.90 11.83
CA ILE A 97 -0.86 -18.40 13.21
C ILE A 97 -2.17 -19.10 13.57
N ALA A 98 -3.30 -18.52 13.15
CA ALA A 98 -4.62 -19.12 13.38
C ALA A 98 -4.78 -20.47 12.65
N ALA A 99 -4.34 -20.56 11.40
CA ALA A 99 -4.36 -21.81 10.61
C ALA A 99 -3.51 -22.91 11.26
N GLU A 100 -2.29 -22.58 11.69
CA GLU A 100 -1.39 -23.51 12.38
C GLU A 100 -2.00 -24.02 13.70
N ARG A 101 -2.57 -23.13 14.52
CA ARG A 101 -3.22 -23.49 15.78
C ARG A 101 -4.42 -24.41 15.55
N ALA A 102 -5.26 -24.11 14.56
CA ALA A 102 -6.40 -24.95 14.20
C ALA A 102 -5.95 -26.36 13.78
N SER A 103 -4.89 -26.47 12.99
CA SER A 103 -4.30 -27.77 12.62
C SER A 103 -3.77 -28.52 13.83
N ALA A 104 -3.05 -27.85 14.74
CA ALA A 104 -2.53 -28.45 15.96
C ALA A 104 -3.65 -29.00 16.86
N PHE A 105 -4.73 -28.25 17.06
CA PHE A 105 -5.89 -28.71 17.83
C PHE A 105 -6.58 -29.92 17.17
N ALA A 106 -6.76 -29.89 15.84
CA ALA A 106 -7.33 -31.02 15.11
C ALA A 106 -6.46 -32.29 15.24
N GLN A 107 -5.14 -32.17 15.14
CA GLN A 107 -4.21 -33.29 15.33
C GLN A 107 -4.25 -33.83 16.76
N ALA A 108 -4.30 -32.96 17.77
CA ALA A 108 -4.41 -33.37 19.16
C ALA A 108 -5.72 -34.12 19.45
N GLY A 109 -6.83 -33.67 18.85
CA GLY A 109 -8.11 -34.36 18.91
C GLY A 109 -8.05 -35.77 18.31
N LEU A 110 -7.46 -35.92 17.12
CA LEU A 110 -7.30 -37.21 16.46
C LEU A 110 -6.43 -38.20 17.27
N ARG A 111 -5.38 -37.72 17.95
CA ARG A 111 -4.54 -38.56 18.83
C ARG A 111 -5.25 -39.03 20.08
N LYS A 112 -6.28 -38.31 20.55
CA LYS A 112 -7.05 -38.69 21.74
C LYS A 112 -8.13 -39.73 21.44
N THR A 113 -8.53 -39.85 20.18
CA THR A 113 -9.58 -40.77 19.69
C THR A 113 -9.03 -42.04 19.02
N ALA A 114 -7.71 -42.15 18.87
CA ALA A 114 -7.01 -43.33 18.36
C ALA A 114 -6.42 -44.13 19.52
#